data_AF-A0A8J2TIJ6-F1
#
_entry.id   AF-A0A8J2TIJ6-F1
#
_cell.length_a   1.000
_cell.length_b   1.000
_cell.length_c   1.000
_cell.angle_alpha   90.00
_cell.angle_beta   90.00
_cell.angle_gamma   90.00
#
_symmetry.space_group_name_H-M   'P 1'
#
loop_
_entity.id
_entity.type
_entity.pdbx_description
1 polymer ?
#
loop_
_entity_poly.entity_id
_entity_poly.type
_entity_poly.pdbx_seq_one_letter_code
_entity_poly.pdbx_strand_id
1 'polypeptide(L)'
;MRQNVLLDTGPLVALINRREQFHPWVREEWAKIQPPLLTCESVITEAYFLLKNVYGGETAIITLLRSRVIQIPFRLEENLEAVDELMIRYQSVPMYEC
;
A
#
# COMPACT_ATOMS: atom_id res chain seq x y z
N MET A 1 -9.39 16.84 -6.22
CA MET A 1 -8.88 15.47 -6.08
C MET A 1 -7.46 15.53 -5.54
N ARG A 2 -7.07 14.62 -4.64
CA ARG A 2 -5.72 14.54 -4.07
C ARG A 2 -4.74 13.92 -5.08
N GLN A 3 -3.48 14.34 -5.04
CA GLN A 3 -2.39 13.81 -5.89
C GLN A 3 -1.21 13.41 -4.99
N ASN A 4 -0.26 12.63 -5.53
CA ASN A 4 0.95 12.18 -4.83
C ASN A 4 0.64 11.48 -3.50
N VAL A 5 -0.37 10.60 -3.50
CA VAL A 5 -0.81 9.88 -2.31
C VAL A 5 0.03 8.63 -2.13
N LEU A 6 0.63 8.48 -0.95
CA LEU A 6 1.28 7.23 -0.54
C LEU A 6 0.21 6.21 -0.16
N LEU A 7 0.31 5.01 -0.73
CA LEU A 7 -0.56 3.88 -0.46
C LEU A 7 0.16 2.85 0.39
N ASP A 8 -0.46 2.51 1.50
CA ASP A 8 -0.02 1.50 2.45
C ASP A 8 -0.82 0.18 2.30
N THR A 9 -0.34 -0.89 2.94
CA THR A 9 -0.90 -2.23 2.88
C THR A 9 -2.35 -2.27 3.33
N GLY A 10 -2.67 -1.66 4.48
CA GLY A 10 -4.02 -1.71 5.07
C GLY A 10 -5.11 -1.23 4.11
N PRO A 11 -5.04 0.02 3.60
CA PRO A 11 -5.99 0.52 2.62
C PRO A 11 -6.00 -0.27 1.31
N LEU A 12 -4.87 -0.78 0.83
CA LEU A 12 -4.84 -1.62 -0.37
C LEU A 12 -5.62 -2.93 -0.17
N VAL A 13 -5.40 -3.61 0.95
CA VAL A 13 -6.13 -4.84 1.32
C VAL A 13 -7.61 -4.54 1.50
N ALA A 14 -7.97 -3.48 2.22
CA ALA A 14 -9.35 -3.08 2.44
C ALA A 14 -10.07 -2.65 1.15
N LEU A 15 -9.36 -2.09 0.17
CA LEU A 15 -9.94 -1.82 -1.15
C LEU A 15 -10.33 -3.11 -1.87
N ILE A 16 -9.49 -4.14 -1.81
CA ILE A 16 -9.64 -5.39 -2.59
C ILE A 16 -10.58 -6.38 -1.88
N ASN A 17 -10.39 -6.59 -0.58
CA ASN A 17 -11.20 -7.50 0.22
C ASN A 17 -12.51 -6.80 0.64
N ARG A 18 -13.60 -7.10 -0.06
CA ARG A 18 -14.94 -6.52 0.21
C ARG A 18 -15.50 -6.84 1.60
N ARG A 19 -14.91 -7.82 2.31
CA ARG A 19 -15.32 -8.19 3.67
C ARG A 19 -14.58 -7.39 4.75
N GLU A 20 -13.54 -6.63 4.39
CA GLU A 20 -12.86 -5.74 5.33
C GLU A 20 -13.82 -4.68 5.88
N GLN A 21 -13.76 -4.46 7.19
CA GLN A 21 -14.61 -3.49 7.88
C GLN A 21 -14.48 -2.07 7.29
N PHE A 22 -13.28 -1.71 6.82
CA PHE A 22 -12.97 -0.40 6.27
C PHE A 22 -13.20 -0.31 4.75
N HIS A 23 -13.65 -1.39 4.09
CA HIS A 23 -13.87 -1.38 2.64
C HIS A 23 -14.75 -0.20 2.15
N PRO A 24 -15.90 0.12 2.79
CA PRO A 24 -16.72 1.24 2.35
C PRO A 24 -15.99 2.59 2.45
N TRP A 25 -15.27 2.81 3.56
CA TRP A 25 -14.53 4.04 3.81
C TRP A 25 -13.36 4.20 2.81
N VAL A 26 -12.58 3.14 2.59
CA VAL A 26 -11.47 3.15 1.63
C VAL A 26 -11.98 3.45 0.22
N ARG A 27 -13.11 2.86 -0.20
CA ARG A 27 -13.70 3.15 -1.52
C ARG A 27 -14.07 4.61 -1.69
N GLU A 28 -14.60 5.23 -0.65
CA GLU A 28 -14.94 6.66 -0.67
C GLU A 28 -13.69 7.54 -0.77
N GLU A 29 -12.66 7.22 0.01
CA GLU A 29 -11.39 7.96 -0.03
C GLU A 29 -10.66 7.79 -1.35
N TRP A 30 -10.66 6.57 -1.90
CA TRP A 30 -10.07 6.24 -3.20
C TRP A 30 -10.68 7.05 -4.34
N ALA A 31 -12.00 7.24 -4.34
CA ALA A 31 -12.70 8.04 -5.35
C ALA A 31 -12.29 9.53 -5.35
N LYS A 32 -11.67 10.02 -4.27
CA LYS A 32 -11.20 11.40 -4.13
C LYS A 32 -9.73 11.58 -4.56
N ILE A 33 -9.05 10.50 -4.97
CA ILE A 33 -7.63 10.49 -5.33
C ILE A 33 -7.47 10.40 -6.85
N GLN A 34 -6.59 11.23 -7.39
CA GLN A 34 -6.17 11.16 -8.78
C GLN A 34 -4.98 10.20 -8.89
N PRO A 35 -5.08 9.12 -9.70
CA PRO A 35 -3.96 8.22 -9.93
C PRO A 35 -2.74 8.92 -10.56
N PRO A 36 -1.51 8.39 -10.37
CA PRO A 36 -1.20 7.16 -9.62
C PRO A 36 -1.13 7.38 -8.11
N LEU A 37 -1.45 6.33 -7.34
CA LEU A 37 -1.00 6.20 -5.96
C LEU A 37 0.43 5.63 -5.96
N LEU A 38 1.25 6.07 -5.03
CA LEU A 38 2.66 5.69 -4.93
C LEU A 38 2.85 4.74 -3.76
N THR A 39 3.63 3.68 -3.94
CA THR A 39 3.90 2.69 -2.89
C THR A 39 5.31 2.12 -3.03
N CYS A 40 5.63 1.06 -2.29
CA CYS A 40 6.90 0.33 -2.36
C CYS A 40 6.67 -1.19 -2.43
N GLU A 41 7.72 -1.95 -2.76
CA GLU A 41 7.66 -3.40 -2.92
C GLU A 41 7.24 -4.13 -1.63
N SER A 42 7.59 -3.60 -0.45
CA SER A 42 7.21 -4.21 0.83
C SER A 42 5.69 -4.17 1.03
N VAL A 43 5.03 -3.05 0.74
CA VAL A 43 3.56 -2.92 0.78
C VAL A 43 2.89 -3.92 -0.16
N ILE A 44 3.41 -4.06 -1.39
CA ILE A 44 2.87 -5.03 -2.35
C ILE A 44 3.04 -6.46 -1.85
N THR A 45 4.22 -6.78 -1.31
CA THR A 45 4.53 -8.13 -0.79
C THR A 45 3.62 -8.50 0.38
N GLU A 46 3.39 -7.58 1.32
CA GLU A 46 2.50 -7.79 2.45
C GLU A 46 1.04 -7.91 2.02
N ALA A 47 0.58 -7.03 1.11
CA ALA A 47 -0.79 -7.09 0.57
C ALA A 47 -1.05 -8.42 -0.14
N TYR A 48 -0.07 -8.95 -0.89
CA TYR A 48 -0.13 -10.28 -1.48
C TYR A 48 -0.33 -11.37 -0.42
N PHE A 49 0.47 -11.33 0.64
CA PHE A 49 0.39 -12.31 1.73
C PHE A 49 -0.98 -12.27 2.44
N LEU A 50 -1.52 -11.08 2.68
CA LEU A 50 -2.82 -10.89 3.34
C LEU A 50 -3.99 -11.28 2.44
N LEU A 51 -3.86 -11.09 1.12
CA LEU A 51 -4.91 -11.38 0.14
C LEU A 51 -4.86 -12.79 -0.45
N LYS A 52 -3.90 -13.64 -0.07
CA LYS A 52 -3.71 -15.00 -0.62
C LYS A 52 -4.97 -15.91 -0.53
N ASN A 53 -5.82 -15.67 0.47
CA ASN A 53 -7.07 -16.43 0.67
C ASN A 53 -8.33 -15.65 0.23
N VAL A 54 -8.15 -14.45 -0.34
CA VAL A 54 -9.25 -13.63 -0.88
C VAL A 54 -9.39 -13.96 -2.35
N TYR A 55 -10.60 -14.42 -2.74
CA TYR A 55 -10.88 -14.76 -4.13
C TYR A 55 -10.58 -13.58 -5.07
N GLY A 56 -9.64 -13.77 -6.00
CA GLY A 56 -9.19 -12.75 -6.94
C GLY A 56 -8.25 -11.68 -6.38
N GLY A 57 -7.80 -11.80 -5.13
CA GLY A 57 -6.99 -10.79 -4.46
C GLY A 57 -5.66 -10.50 -5.16
N GLU A 58 -4.90 -11.56 -5.47
CA GLU A 58 -3.62 -11.46 -6.19
C GLU A 58 -3.79 -10.86 -7.60
N THR A 59 -4.84 -11.28 -8.31
CA THR A 59 -5.15 -10.77 -9.66
C THR A 59 -5.51 -9.28 -9.61
N ALA A 60 -6.20 -8.83 -8.56
CA ALA A 60 -6.53 -7.43 -8.37
C ALA A 60 -5.27 -6.56 -8.19
N ILE A 61 -4.29 -7.00 -7.39
CA ILE A 61 -3.02 -6.29 -7.22
C ILE A 61 -2.31 -6.11 -8.57
N ILE A 62 -2.13 -7.21 -9.32
CA ILE A 62 -1.48 -7.15 -10.65
C ILE A 62 -2.22 -6.22 -11.60
N THR A 63 -3.55 -6.21 -11.53
CA THR A 63 -4.36 -5.34 -12.39
C THR A 63 -4.13 -3.86 -12.07
N LEU A 64 -4.04 -3.50 -10.79
CA LEU A 64 -3.76 -2.11 -10.37
C LEU A 64 -2.35 -1.65 -10.78
N LEU A 65 -1.36 -2.54 -10.72
CA LEU A 65 0.00 -2.27 -11.17
C LEU A 65 0.08 -2.15 -12.70
N ARG A 66 -0.49 -3.11 -13.44
CA ARG A 66 -0.48 -3.11 -14.92
C ARG A 66 -1.19 -1.89 -15.51
N SER A 67 -2.29 -1.47 -14.88
CA SER A 67 -3.04 -0.28 -15.28
C SER A 67 -2.40 1.04 -14.81
N ARG A 68 -1.29 0.99 -14.06
CA ARG A 68 -0.59 2.14 -13.48
C ARG A 68 -1.46 2.99 -12.54
N VAL A 69 -2.52 2.41 -11.98
CA VAL A 69 -3.29 3.06 -10.91
C VAL A 69 -2.45 3.14 -9.63
N ILE A 70 -1.60 2.14 -9.40
CA ILE A 70 -0.55 2.14 -8.38
C ILE A 70 0.81 2.07 -9.07
N GLN A 71 1.79 2.77 -8.54
CA GLN A 71 3.19 2.74 -8.98
C GLN A 71 4.13 2.53 -7.80
N ILE A 72 5.29 1.92 -8.07
CA ILE A 72 6.35 1.65 -7.09
C ILE A 72 7.57 2.51 -7.49
N PRO A 73 7.56 3.83 -7.22
CA PRO A 73 8.70 4.68 -7.56
C PRO A 73 9.82 4.61 -6.51
N PHE A 74 9.53 4.11 -5.30
CA PHE A 74 10.49 4.07 -4.21
C PHE A 74 11.60 3.04 -4.49
N ARG A 75 12.86 3.43 -4.30
CA ARG A 75 14.02 2.54 -4.40
C ARG A 75 14.76 2.54 -3.07
N LEU A 76 14.74 1.42 -2.36
CA LEU A 76 15.35 1.33 -1.03
C LEU A 76 16.85 1.64 -1.07
N GLU A 77 17.56 1.11 -2.06
CA GLU A 77 19.01 1.33 -2.24
C GLU A 77 19.40 2.83 -2.31
N GLU A 78 18.52 3.67 -2.86
CA GLU A 78 18.75 5.11 -2.99
C GLU A 78 18.38 5.90 -1.72
N ASN A 79 17.69 5.26 -0.77
CA ASN A 79 17.11 5.91 0.41
C ASN A 79 17.54 5.24 1.74
N LEU A 80 18.58 4.41 1.73
CA LEU A 80 19.01 3.61 2.88
C LEU A 80 19.28 4.45 4.14
N GLU A 81 19.98 5.58 4.00
CA GLU A 81 20.32 6.45 5.14
C GLU A 81 19.07 7.01 5.82
N ALA A 82 18.13 7.53 5.03
CA ALA A 82 16.88 8.08 5.56
C ALA A 82 16.00 6.99 6.21
N VAL A 83 15.98 5.79 5.64
CA VAL A 83 15.27 4.65 6.23
C VAL A 83 15.94 4.24 7.55
N ASP A 84 17.27 4.12 7.60
CA ASP A 84 18.01 3.76 8.81
C ASP A 84 17.78 4.77 9.94
N GLU A 85 17.81 6.07 9.63
CA GLU A 85 17.48 7.12 10.60
C GLU A 85 16.08 6.96 11.20
N LEU A 86 15.09 6.61 10.37
CA LEU A 86 13.73 6.35 10.85
C LEU A 86 13.67 5.08 11.69
N MET A 87 14.34 4.01 11.29
CA MET A 87 14.41 2.75 12.04
C MET A 87 15.04 2.96 13.42
N ILE A 88 16.12 3.74 13.52
CA ILE A 88 16.76 4.09 14.80
C ILE A 88 15.83 4.95 15.64
N ARG A 89 15.20 5.98 15.04
CA ARG A 89 14.30 6.90 15.74
C ARG A 89 13.11 6.18 16.37
N TYR A 90 12.55 5.20 15.66
CA TYR A 90 11.39 4.44 16.08
C TYR A 90 11.73 3.06 16.65
N GLN A 91 12.99 2.77 16.99
CA GLN A 91 13.39 1.43 17.47
C GLN A 91 12.66 0.94 18.73
N SER A 92 12.08 1.85 19.52
CA SER A 92 11.31 1.55 20.73
C SER A 92 9.84 1.22 20.46
N VAL A 93 9.38 1.31 19.21
CA VAL A 93 8.05 0.92 18.75
C VAL A 93 8.19 -0.02 17.55
N PRO A 94 7.37 -1.07 17.44
CA PRO A 94 7.41 -1.90 16.24
C PRO A 94 6.97 -1.06 15.03
N MET A 95 7.90 -0.75 14.13
CA MET A 95 7.60 0.08 12.96
C MET A 95 6.63 -0.62 11.98
N TYR A 96 6.46 -1.93 12.11
CA TYR A 96 5.47 -2.74 11.39
C TYR A 96 4.07 -2.75 12.04
N GLU A 97 3.90 -2.12 13.22
CA GLU A 97 2.60 -1.97 13.90
C GLU A 97 2.09 -0.52 13.88
N CYS A 98 2.81 0.40 13.23
CA CYS A 98 2.46 1.82 13.14
C CYS A 98 1.56 2.14 11.95
#